data_AF-A0A926NC03-F1
#
_entry.id   AF-A0A926NC03-F1
#
_cell.length_a   1.000
_cell.length_b   1.000
_cell.length_c   1.000
_cell.angle_alpha   90.00
_cell.angle_beta   90.00
_cell.angle_gamma   90.00
#
_symmetry.space_group_name_H-M   'P 1'
#
loop_
_entity.id
_entity.type
_entity.pdbx_description
1 polymer ?
#
loop_
_entity_poly.entity_id
_entity_poly.type
_entity_poly.pdbx_seq_one_letter_code
_entity_poly.pdbx_strand_id
1 'polypeptide(L)'
;MTIADRVAQRILDLCDEHNITLNKLGTISGVTQSTLNSIVKGESKHPRLDTIEKICSGLGITMVEFFNVPDFNVQSNEGSGHHERQQ
;
A
#
# COMPACT_ATOMS: atom_id res chain seq x y z
N MET A 1 4.02 5.06 -11.92
CA MET A 1 3.78 4.79 -10.49
C MET A 1 3.86 3.29 -10.27
N THR A 2 4.85 2.83 -9.50
CA THR A 2 5.04 1.42 -9.15
C THR A 2 4.13 1.01 -8.00
N ILE A 3 4.05 -0.28 -7.70
CA ILE A 3 3.33 -0.78 -6.50
C ILE A 3 3.97 -0.21 -5.22
N ALA A 4 5.30 -0.09 -5.17
CA ALA A 4 6.00 0.48 -4.03
C ALA A 4 5.62 1.95 -3.80
N ASP A 5 5.48 2.75 -4.88
CA ASP A 5 5.03 4.14 -4.79
C ASP A 5 3.61 4.25 -4.22
N ARG A 6 2.70 3.34 -4.61
CA ARG A 6 1.32 3.29 -4.09
C ARG A 6 1.27 2.93 -2.62
N VAL A 7 2.09 1.97 -2.20
CA VAL A 7 2.21 1.61 -0.78
C VAL A 7 2.78 2.77 0.02
N ALA A 8 3.80 3.47 -0.50
CA ALA A 8 4.37 4.64 0.14
C ALA A 8 3.35 5.77 0.32
N GLN A 9 2.58 6.09 -0.72
CA GLN A 9 1.50 7.08 -0.63
C GLN A 9 0.43 6.65 0.37
N ARG A 10 -0.03 5.39 0.30
CA ARG A 10 -1.05 4.89 1.23
C ARG A 10 -0.62 4.97 2.70
N ILE A 11 0.66 4.76 3.00
CA ILE A 11 1.20 4.92 4.36
C ILE A 11 1.12 6.38 4.83
N LEU A 12 1.40 7.33 3.94
CA LEU A 12 1.29 8.76 4.25
C LEU A 12 -0.18 9.16 4.44
N ASP A 13 -1.07 8.72 3.56
CA ASP A 13 -2.51 8.98 3.67
C ASP A 13 -3.07 8.49 5.00
N LEU A 14 -2.70 7.26 5.42
CA LEU A 14 -3.09 6.72 6.73
C LEU A 14 -2.51 7.52 7.90
N CYS A 15 -1.32 8.09 7.77
CA CYS A 15 -0.77 8.98 8.79
C CYS A 15 -1.63 10.26 8.90
N ASP A 16 -2.01 10.84 7.77
CA ASP A 16 -2.80 12.06 7.71
C ASP A 16 -4.25 11.82 8.18
N GLU A 17 -4.90 10.73 7.74
CA GLU A 17 -6.25 10.30 8.14
C GLU A 17 -6.35 10.09 9.66
N HIS A 18 -5.31 9.52 10.28
CA HIS A 18 -5.26 9.27 11.72
C HIS A 18 -4.64 10.42 12.52
N ASN A 19 -4.21 11.50 11.86
CA ASN A 19 -3.51 12.65 12.47
C ASN A 19 -2.31 12.22 13.34
N ILE A 20 -1.48 11.34 12.77
CA ILE A 20 -0.26 10.82 13.40
C ILE A 20 0.95 11.08 12.50
N THR A 21 2.13 11.12 13.10
CA THR A 21 3.39 11.19 12.34
C THR A 21 3.85 9.80 11.92
N LEU A 22 4.70 9.72 10.89
CA LEU A 22 5.35 8.47 10.49
C LEU A 22 6.12 7.80 11.65
N ASN A 23 6.69 8.60 12.56
CA ASN A 23 7.33 8.09 13.78
C ASN A 23 6.33 7.40 14.71
N LYS A 24 5.18 8.05 14.93
CA LYS A 24 4.11 7.49 15.74
C LYS A 24 3.58 6.20 15.11
N LEU A 25 3.44 6.16 13.78
CA LEU A 25 3.07 4.94 13.06
C LEU A 25 4.06 3.80 13.32
N GLY A 26 5.36 4.07 13.25
CA GLY A 26 6.39 3.05 13.57
C GLY A 26 6.27 2.52 15.00
N THR A 27 5.98 3.43 15.95
CA THR A 27 5.79 3.06 17.36
C THR A 27 4.58 2.15 17.57
N ILE A 28 3.44 2.47 16.96
CA ILE A 28 2.19 1.69 17.16
C ILE A 28 2.17 0.38 16.35
N SER A 29 2.83 0.34 15.20
CA SER A 29 2.91 -0.85 14.33
C SER A 29 4.05 -1.80 14.69
N GLY A 30 4.99 -1.38 15.54
CA GLY A 30 6.22 -2.15 15.80
C GLY A 30 7.16 -2.22 14.59
N VAL A 31 6.99 -1.33 13.61
CA VAL A 31 7.87 -1.19 12.44
C VAL A 31 8.90 -0.10 12.73
N THR A 32 10.18 -0.37 12.43
CA THR A 32 11.22 0.64 12.69
C THR A 32 11.04 1.87 11.81
N GLN A 33 11.38 3.04 12.35
CA GLN A 33 11.29 4.30 11.62
C GLN A 33 12.19 4.31 10.36
N SER A 34 13.32 3.61 10.38
CA SER A 34 14.18 3.44 9.20
C SER A 34 13.48 2.67 8.09
N THR A 35 12.78 1.57 8.42
CA THR A 35 12.00 0.81 7.44
C THR A 35 10.90 1.66 6.81
N LEU A 36 10.13 2.39 7.63
CA LEU A 36 9.08 3.27 7.12
C LEU A 36 9.64 4.38 6.23
N ASN A 37 10.75 5.02 6.64
CA ASN A 37 11.42 6.03 5.83
C ASN A 37 11.90 5.48 4.48
N SER A 38 12.54 4.30 4.46
CA SER A 38 13.02 3.71 3.21
C SER A 38 11.87 3.33 2.27
N ILE A 39 10.69 2.95 2.80
CA ILE A 39 9.49 2.73 1.98
C ILE A 39 8.99 4.07 1.41
N VAL A 40 8.78 5.06 2.27
CA VAL A 40 8.23 6.38 1.88
C VAL A 40 9.14 7.12 0.90
N LYS A 41 10.46 7.01 1.05
CA LYS A 41 11.46 7.63 0.15
C LYS A 41 11.67 6.87 -1.16
N GLY A 42 11.04 5.72 -1.34
CA GLY A 42 11.22 4.88 -2.53
C GLY A 42 12.57 4.15 -2.59
N GLU A 43 13.33 4.11 -1.49
CA GLU A 43 14.58 3.34 -1.38
C GLU A 43 14.27 1.83 -1.34
N SER A 44 13.15 1.46 -0.73
CA SER A 44 12.63 0.09 -0.72
C SER A 44 11.77 -0.15 -1.96
N LYS A 45 12.30 -0.92 -2.90
CA LYS A 45 11.59 -1.32 -4.13
C LYS A 45 10.50 -2.37 -3.89
N HIS A 46 10.54 -3.05 -2.73
CA HIS A 46 9.64 -4.16 -2.40
C HIS A 46 9.25 -4.10 -0.91
N PRO A 47 8.27 -3.24 -0.55
CA PRO A 47 7.67 -3.31 0.78
C PRO A 47 7.12 -4.72 0.99
N ARG A 48 7.58 -5.37 2.06
CA ARG A 48 7.19 -6.73 2.37
C ARG A 48 5.79 -6.75 3.00
N LEU A 49 5.02 -7.79 2.71
CA LEU A 49 3.64 -7.94 3.20
C LEU A 49 3.56 -7.98 4.73
N ASP A 50 4.55 -8.57 5.40
CA ASP A 50 4.68 -8.57 6.88
C ASP A 50 4.75 -7.15 7.47
N THR A 51 5.35 -6.21 6.74
CA THR A 51 5.45 -4.81 7.17
C THR A 51 4.10 -4.11 7.05
N ILE A 52 3.37 -4.40 5.97
CA ILE A 52 2.04 -3.85 5.74
C ILE A 52 1.06 -4.40 6.78
N GLU A 53 1.12 -5.69 7.09
CA GLU A 53 0.29 -6.34 8.10
C GLU A 53 0.51 -5.74 9.50
N LYS A 54 1.77 -5.48 9.88
CA LYS A 54 2.11 -4.75 11.11
C LYS A 54 1.56 -3.33 11.14
N ILE A 55 1.65 -2.59 10.04
CA ILE A 55 1.07 -1.24 9.91
C ILE A 55 -0.44 -1.30 10.13
N CYS A 56 -1.12 -2.26 9.48
CA CYS A 56 -2.56 -2.47 9.63
C CYS A 56 -2.92 -2.77 11.09
N SER A 57 -2.20 -3.69 11.73
CA SER A 57 -2.40 -4.04 13.14
C SER A 57 -2.17 -2.86 14.08
N GLY A 58 -1.19 -2.00 13.80
CA GLY A 58 -0.91 -0.81 14.62
C GLY A 58 -1.98 0.28 14.50
N LEU A 59 -2.67 0.35 13.37
CA LEU A 59 -3.76 1.29 13.10
C LEU A 59 -5.15 0.73 13.43
N GLY A 60 -5.25 -0.57 13.70
CA GLY A 60 -6.53 -1.24 13.94
C GLY A 60 -7.38 -1.42 12.67
N ILE A 61 -6.75 -1.42 11.50
CA ILE A 61 -7.41 -1.64 10.20
C ILE A 61 -7.06 -3.02 9.65
N THR A 62 -7.85 -3.48 8.69
CA THR A 62 -7.60 -4.73 7.95
C THR A 62 -6.73 -4.48 6.71
N MET A 63 -6.10 -5.53 6.18
CA MET A 63 -5.43 -5.45 4.87
C MET A 63 -6.39 -5.07 3.75
N VAL A 64 -7.67 -5.46 3.84
CA VAL A 64 -8.69 -5.07 2.87
C VAL A 64 -8.85 -3.55 2.87
N GLU A 65 -8.99 -2.93 4.03
CA GLU A 65 -9.09 -1.46 4.16
C GLU A 65 -7.81 -0.74 3.72
N PHE A 66 -6.65 -1.34 3.94
CA PHE A 66 -5.38 -0.79 3.45
C PHE A 66 -5.37 -0.69 1.92
N PHE A 67 -5.75 -1.76 1.21
CA PHE A 67 -5.71 -1.81 -0.26
C PHE A 67 -6.97 -1.29 -0.96
N ASN A 68 -8.05 -1.01 -0.22
CA ASN A 68 -9.32 -0.52 -0.78
C ASN A 68 -9.26 0.98 -1.12
N VAL A 69 -8.32 1.37 -1.97
CA VAL A 69 -8.19 2.73 -2.54
C VAL A 69 -8.03 2.67 -4.06
N PRO A 70 -8.43 3.72 -4.79
CA PRO A 70 -8.40 3.74 -6.27
C PRO A 70 -7.05 3.37 -6.87
N ASP A 71 -5.96 3.75 -6.19
CA ASP A 71 -4.59 3.47 -6.61
C ASP A 71 -4.30 1.98 -6.78
N PHE A 72 -5.01 1.08 -6.08
CA PHE A 72 -4.87 -0.36 -6.24
C PHE A 72 -5.89 -0.99 -7.19
N ASN A 73 -6.88 -0.24 -7.68
CA ASN A 73 -7.91 -0.74 -8.59
C ASN A 73 -7.48 -0.67 -10.08
N VAL A 74 -6.28 -1.16 -10.38
CA VAL A 74 -5.79 -1.20 -11.77
C VAL A 74 -6.20 -2.51 -12.41
N GLN A 75 -7.12 -2.43 -13.36
CA GLN A 75 -7.46 -3.57 -14.20
C GLN A 75 -6.42 -3.72 -15.30
N SER A 76 -5.65 -4.81 -15.24
CA SER A 76 -4.91 -5.29 -16.41
C SER A 76 -5.95 -5.72 -17.45
N ASN A 77 -6.21 -4.88 -18.45
CA ASN A 77 -7.08 -5.26 -19.57
C ASN A 77 -6.33 -6.26 -20.46
N GLU A 78 -6.23 -7.51 -20.02
CA GLU A 78 -5.79 -8.63 -20.84
C GLU A 78 -6.99 -9.11 -21.66
N GLY A 79 -7.14 -8.53 -22.86
CA GLY A 79 -7.71 -9.16 -24.05
C GLY A 79 -9.13 -9.72 -23.99
N SER A 80 -10.13 -8.87 -24.23
CA SER A 80 -11.37 -9.34 -24.87
C SER A 80 -11.13 -9.54 -26.37
N GLY A 81 -10.44 -10.63 -26.72
CA GLY A 81 -10.42 -11.14 -28.08
C GLY A 81 -11.78 -11.78 -28.40
N HIS A 82 -12.78 -10.97 -28.75
CA HIS A 82 -13.96 -11.48 -29.45
C HIS A 82 -13.53 -11.96 -30.83
N HIS A 83 -13.17 -13.24 -30.94
CA HIS A 83 -13.21 -13.93 -32.23
C HIS A 83 -14.67 -14.25 -32.51
N GLU A 84 -15.34 -13.29 -33.14
CA GLU A 84 -16.60 -13.50 -33.82
C GLU A 84 -16.37 -14.57 -34.89
N ARG A 85 -16.82 -15.80 -34.62
CA ARG A 85 -16.93 -16.81 -35.68
C ARG A 85 -18.10 -16.39 -36.55
N GLN A 86 -17.80 -15.65 -37.61
CA GLN A 86 -18.69 -15.53 -38.75
C GLN A 86 -18.85 -16.90 -39.42
N GLN A 87 -20.07 -17.10 -39.90
CA GLN A 87 -20.69 -18.33 -40.37
C GLN A 87 -19.99 -18.94 -41.58
#